data_AF-A0A1F7UZI3-F1
#
_entry.id   AF-A0A1F7UZI3-F1
#
_cell.length_a   1.000
_cell.length_b   1.000
_cell.length_c   1.000
_cell.angle_alpha   90.00
_cell.angle_beta   90.00
_cell.angle_gamma   90.00
#
_symmetry.space_group_name_H-M   'P 1'
#
loop_
_entity.id
_entity.type
_entity.pdbx_description
1 polymer ?
#
loop_
_entity_poly.entity_id
_entity_poly.type
_entity_poly.pdbx_seq_one_letter_code
_entity_poly.pdbx_strand_id
1 'polypeptide(L)'
;MIVREVVREVPASPVQQGGPVERIVEKIIEKPVEVIKEVIKEIPVEKVVERVVEKPVEKIVEKIVEKPIEIVKEVRVFDEARMKEESIKKIVGQRAAALAARQRRKTDKLEKIIAYARAHGTVANDDVQKLVVVSDRTAQNYLKILVRQGTLKPSRLTTGRGFHYLPT
;
A
#
# COMPACT_ATOMS: atom_id res chain seq x y z
N MET A 1 -37.95 3.78 78.71
CA MET A 1 -36.68 3.05 78.44
C MET A 1 -36.20 3.46 77.06
N ILE A 2 -35.03 4.10 77.00
CA ILE A 2 -34.42 4.61 75.78
C ILE A 2 -33.64 3.46 75.13
N VAL A 3 -34.06 3.00 73.96
CA VAL A 3 -33.31 2.01 73.17
C VAL A 3 -32.33 2.75 72.26
N ARG A 4 -31.04 2.55 72.54
CA ARG A 4 -29.89 3.12 71.84
C ARG A 4 -29.67 2.43 70.50
N GLU A 5 -29.46 3.25 69.49
CA GLU A 5 -28.93 2.93 68.17
C GLU A 5 -27.49 2.38 68.27
N VAL A 6 -27.20 1.27 67.57
CA VAL A 6 -25.85 0.68 67.49
C VAL A 6 -25.49 0.55 66.02
N VAL A 7 -24.82 1.58 65.50
CA VAL A 7 -24.13 1.54 64.21
C VAL A 7 -22.87 0.68 64.38
N ARG A 8 -22.75 -0.41 63.61
CA ARG A 8 -21.50 -1.19 63.50
C ARG A 8 -20.83 -0.86 62.16
N GLU A 9 -19.82 -0.02 62.21
CA GLU A 9 -18.83 0.10 61.14
C GLU A 9 -17.88 -1.09 61.21
N VAL A 10 -17.64 -1.76 60.07
CA VAL A 10 -16.62 -2.79 59.93
C VAL A 10 -15.45 -2.17 59.17
N PRO A 11 -14.22 -2.16 59.72
CA PRO A 11 -13.08 -1.50 59.10
C PRO A 11 -12.50 -2.30 57.93
N ALA A 12 -12.08 -1.57 56.89
CA ALA A 12 -11.32 -2.07 55.77
C ALA A 12 -10.00 -2.72 56.24
N SER A 13 -9.70 -3.92 55.72
CA SER A 13 -8.44 -4.62 55.96
C SER A 13 -7.32 -4.05 55.07
N PRO A 14 -6.13 -3.72 55.60
CA PRO A 14 -4.97 -3.32 54.83
C PRO A 14 -4.00 -4.50 54.67
N VAL A 15 -3.63 -4.88 53.43
CA VAL A 15 -2.61 -5.92 53.24
C VAL A 15 -1.71 -5.65 52.02
N GLN A 16 -0.48 -5.23 52.36
CA GLN A 16 0.83 -5.52 51.78
C GLN A 16 1.30 -4.83 50.48
N GLN A 17 2.17 -3.83 50.70
CA GLN A 17 3.25 -3.43 49.80
C GLN A 17 4.37 -4.49 49.80
N GLY A 18 5.05 -4.68 48.66
CA GLY A 18 6.39 -5.26 48.63
C GLY A 18 6.78 -5.98 47.34
N GLY A 19 7.63 -5.34 46.53
CA GLY A 19 8.42 -6.00 45.48
C GLY A 19 8.72 -5.11 44.27
N PRO A 20 9.96 -4.60 44.09
CA PRO A 20 10.35 -3.91 42.87
C PRO A 20 10.76 -4.95 41.82
N VAL A 21 10.10 -4.98 40.67
CA VAL A 21 10.56 -5.80 39.54
C VAL A 21 10.93 -4.89 38.38
N GLU A 22 12.25 -4.69 38.31
CA GLU A 22 13.09 -4.26 37.20
C GLU A 22 12.37 -3.88 35.91
N ARG A 23 12.30 -2.58 35.68
CA ARG A 23 11.91 -1.97 34.41
C ARG A 23 13.09 -2.13 33.44
N ILE A 24 13.08 -3.20 32.66
CA ILE A 24 14.11 -3.48 31.66
C ILE A 24 13.97 -2.46 30.52
N VAL A 25 15.10 -1.83 30.21
CA VAL A 25 15.32 -0.76 29.23
C VAL A 25 15.10 -1.29 27.81
N GLU A 26 14.15 -0.73 27.07
CA GLU A 26 14.08 -0.90 25.61
C GLU A 26 15.12 0.02 24.95
N LYS A 27 16.25 -0.58 24.58
CA LYS A 27 17.30 0.04 23.76
C LYS A 27 16.78 0.18 22.33
N ILE A 28 16.37 1.39 21.95
CA ILE A 28 16.02 1.74 20.57
C ILE A 28 17.31 1.68 19.74
N ILE A 29 17.37 0.73 18.80
CA ILE A 29 18.44 0.64 17.79
C ILE A 29 17.92 1.37 16.54
N GLU A 30 18.33 2.63 16.38
CA GLU A 30 18.16 3.36 15.13
C GLU A 30 19.15 2.79 14.11
N LYS A 31 18.63 2.21 13.01
CA LYS A 31 19.46 1.83 11.87
C LYS A 31 19.94 3.12 11.17
N PRO A 32 21.25 3.32 10.95
CA PRO A 32 21.73 4.49 10.23
C PRO A 32 21.31 4.42 8.75
N VAL A 33 20.78 5.54 8.26
CA VAL A 33 20.45 5.77 6.86
C VAL A 33 21.74 6.12 6.12
N GLU A 34 22.12 5.32 5.13
CA GLU A 34 23.30 5.59 4.30
C GLU A 34 23.01 6.77 3.34
N VAL A 35 23.66 7.89 3.61
CA VAL A 35 23.64 9.08 2.74
C VAL A 35 24.61 8.85 1.59
N ILE A 36 24.08 8.73 0.38
CA ILE A 36 24.87 8.59 -0.85
C ILE A 36 25.54 9.94 -1.14
N LYS A 37 26.87 9.99 -1.00
CA LYS A 37 27.69 11.16 -1.39
C LYS A 37 27.79 11.23 -2.91
N GLU A 38 27.22 12.26 -3.52
CA GLU A 38 27.49 12.60 -4.93
C GLU A 38 28.87 13.26 -5.05
N VAL A 39 29.82 12.53 -5.65
CA VAL A 39 31.13 13.05 -6.01
C VAL A 39 31.03 13.71 -7.38
N ILE A 40 30.91 15.03 -7.39
CA ILE A 40 30.97 15.82 -8.62
C ILE A 40 32.46 16.03 -8.93
N LYS A 41 32.95 15.38 -9.98
CA LYS A 41 34.33 15.50 -10.44
C LYS A 41 34.41 16.62 -11.49
N GLU A 42 34.75 17.82 -11.06
CA GLU A 42 35.06 18.94 -11.96
C GLU A 42 36.43 18.71 -12.61
N ILE A 43 36.45 18.61 -13.94
CA ILE A 43 37.68 18.53 -14.74
C ILE A 43 38.05 19.96 -15.12
N PRO A 44 39.23 20.49 -14.73
CA PRO A 44 39.65 21.83 -15.13
C PRO A 44 39.95 21.87 -16.63
N VAL A 45 39.38 22.86 -17.32
CA VAL A 45 39.62 23.12 -18.74
C VAL A 45 40.94 23.89 -18.85
N GLU A 46 42.00 23.22 -19.30
CA GLU A 46 43.27 23.89 -19.61
C GLU A 46 43.14 24.75 -20.86
N LYS A 47 43.38 26.04 -20.65
CA LYS A 47 43.45 27.10 -21.64
C LYS A 47 44.74 26.93 -22.44
N VAL A 48 44.65 26.41 -23.66
CA VAL A 48 45.81 26.33 -24.57
C VAL A 48 45.84 27.56 -25.47
N VAL A 49 46.94 28.28 -25.38
CA VAL A 49 47.26 29.56 -26.01
C VAL A 49 48.05 29.32 -27.31
N GLU A 50 47.67 30.07 -28.34
CA GLU A 50 48.47 30.58 -29.48
C GLU A 50 49.10 29.67 -30.56
N ARG A 51 48.71 30.00 -31.80
CA ARG A 51 49.57 30.34 -32.96
C ARG A 51 50.32 29.20 -33.65
N VAL A 52 49.86 28.79 -34.85
CA VAL A 52 50.70 28.44 -36.02
C VAL A 52 49.88 28.51 -37.34
N VAL A 53 50.20 29.52 -38.17
CA VAL A 53 50.41 29.52 -39.65
C VAL A 53 49.27 29.12 -40.61
N GLU A 54 48.87 30.10 -41.44
CA GLU A 54 48.11 29.98 -42.69
C GLU A 54 48.88 29.24 -43.80
N LYS A 55 48.23 28.29 -44.49
CA LYS A 55 48.55 27.92 -45.89
C LYS A 55 47.30 27.33 -46.59
N PRO A 56 47.14 27.54 -47.92
CA PRO A 56 45.84 27.74 -48.55
C PRO A 56 45.09 26.47 -48.95
N VAL A 57 43.79 26.70 -49.15
CA VAL A 57 42.66 25.81 -49.47
C VAL A 57 42.91 24.92 -50.69
N GLU A 58 42.94 23.60 -50.50
CA GLU A 58 42.64 22.65 -51.57
C GLU A 58 41.14 22.32 -51.53
N LYS A 59 40.49 22.67 -52.63
CA LYS A 59 39.07 22.51 -52.91
C LYS A 59 38.76 21.02 -53.13
N ILE A 60 38.63 20.25 -52.07
CA ILE A 60 38.08 18.91 -52.14
C ILE A 60 36.55 19.06 -52.17
N VAL A 61 35.95 18.80 -53.33
CA VAL A 61 34.51 18.60 -53.43
C VAL A 61 34.21 17.29 -52.71
N GLU A 62 34.00 17.36 -51.39
CA GLU A 62 33.31 16.31 -50.66
C GLU A 62 31.86 16.31 -51.16
N LYS A 63 31.59 15.44 -52.13
CA LYS A 63 30.22 15.06 -52.47
C LYS A 63 29.67 14.33 -51.23
N ILE A 64 29.02 15.08 -50.35
CA ILE A 64 28.35 14.60 -49.15
C ILE A 64 27.37 13.49 -49.56
N VAL A 65 27.76 12.23 -49.38
CA VAL A 65 26.86 11.07 -49.42
C VAL A 65 26.53 10.68 -47.97
N GLU A 66 25.99 11.62 -47.19
CA GLU A 66 25.65 11.38 -45.77
C GLU A 66 24.17 11.05 -45.53
N LYS A 67 23.30 11.28 -46.52
CA LYS A 67 21.85 11.37 -46.23
C LYS A 67 20.97 10.11 -46.30
N PRO A 68 21.39 8.90 -46.72
CA PRO A 68 20.46 7.76 -46.68
C PRO A 68 20.45 7.01 -45.32
N ILE A 69 21.51 7.09 -44.51
CA ILE A 69 21.67 6.18 -43.34
C ILE A 69 21.03 6.76 -42.06
N GLU A 70 21.18 8.06 -41.82
CA GLU A 70 20.62 8.72 -40.63
C GLU A 70 19.09 8.70 -40.65
N ILE A 71 18.49 9.04 -41.79
CA ILE A 71 17.03 9.04 -41.99
C ILE A 71 16.45 7.63 -41.74
N VAL A 72 17.12 6.57 -42.19
CA VAL A 72 16.65 5.18 -41.99
C VAL A 72 16.77 4.75 -40.52
N LYS A 73 17.78 5.20 -39.78
CA LYS A 73 17.93 4.91 -38.34
C LYS A 73 16.87 5.66 -37.53
N GLU A 74 16.61 6.93 -37.83
CA GLU A 74 15.58 7.72 -37.15
C GLU A 74 14.18 7.14 -37.37
N VAL A 75 13.84 6.73 -38.59
CA VAL A 75 12.57 6.07 -38.91
C VAL A 75 12.42 4.76 -38.12
N ARG A 76 13.48 3.93 -38.06
CA ARG A 76 13.45 2.67 -37.28
C ARG A 76 13.27 2.90 -35.79
N VAL A 77 13.99 3.85 -35.19
CA VAL A 77 13.88 4.17 -33.76
C VAL A 77 12.48 4.68 -33.41
N PHE A 78 11.87 5.45 -34.31
CA PHE A 78 10.51 5.94 -34.16
C PHE A 78 9.45 4.84 -34.26
N ASP A 79 9.59 3.91 -35.22
CA ASP A 79 8.71 2.75 -35.36
C ASP A 79 8.80 1.84 -34.13
N GLU A 80 10.00 1.60 -33.61
CA GLU A 80 10.20 0.86 -32.35
C GLU A 80 9.54 1.57 -31.16
N ALA A 81 9.65 2.89 -31.07
CA ALA A 81 9.04 3.67 -29.99
C ALA A 81 7.51 3.58 -30.04
N ARG A 82 6.89 3.65 -31.23
CA ARG A 82 5.44 3.45 -31.41
C ARG A 82 5.00 2.05 -31.02
N MET A 83 5.72 1.02 -31.47
CA MET A 83 5.43 -0.38 -31.14
C MET A 83 5.54 -0.64 -29.63
N LYS A 84 6.53 -0.03 -28.96
CA LYS A 84 6.67 -0.07 -27.49
C LYS A 84 5.50 0.63 -26.81
N GLU A 85 5.10 1.81 -27.27
CA GLU A 85 3.98 2.57 -26.71
C GLU A 85 2.66 1.80 -26.82
N GLU A 86 2.36 1.22 -27.99
CA GLU A 86 1.17 0.39 -28.21
C GLU A 86 1.17 -0.86 -27.32
N SER A 87 2.33 -1.49 -27.16
CA SER A 87 2.50 -2.63 -26.24
C SER A 87 2.22 -2.24 -24.79
N ILE A 88 2.74 -1.09 -24.34
CA ILE A 88 2.48 -0.55 -23.00
C ILE A 88 0.98 -0.23 -22.82
N LYS A 89 0.35 0.45 -23.78
CA LYS A 89 -1.09 0.74 -23.77
C LYS A 89 -1.91 -0.54 -23.64
N LYS A 90 -1.55 -1.59 -24.37
CA LYS A 90 -2.21 -2.90 -24.29
C LYS A 90 -2.05 -3.54 -22.91
N ILE A 91 -0.84 -3.55 -22.34
CA ILE A 91 -0.58 -4.09 -21.00
C ILE A 91 -1.37 -3.32 -19.93
N VAL A 92 -1.36 -1.99 -19.99
CA VAL A 92 -2.10 -1.13 -19.07
C VAL A 92 -3.61 -1.38 -19.20
N GLY A 93 -4.14 -1.47 -20.42
CA GLY A 93 -5.54 -1.79 -20.68
C GLY A 93 -5.95 -3.15 -20.13
N GLN A 94 -5.15 -4.19 -20.36
CA GLN A 94 -5.37 -5.53 -19.83
C GLN A 94 -5.35 -5.55 -18.30
N ARG A 95 -4.39 -4.85 -17.67
CA ARG A 95 -4.29 -4.73 -16.21
C ARG A 95 -5.51 -4.01 -15.64
N ALA A 96 -5.94 -2.91 -16.25
CA ALA A 96 -7.12 -2.17 -15.83
C ALA A 96 -8.38 -3.04 -15.89
N ALA A 97 -8.58 -3.79 -16.98
CA ALA A 97 -9.68 -4.72 -17.13
C ALA A 97 -9.66 -5.84 -16.07
N ALA A 98 -8.49 -6.43 -15.80
CA ALA A 98 -8.32 -7.45 -14.79
C ALA A 98 -8.61 -6.93 -13.37
N LEU A 99 -8.17 -5.71 -13.04
CA LEU A 99 -8.47 -5.06 -11.76
C LEU A 99 -9.97 -4.76 -11.61
N ALA A 100 -10.60 -4.25 -12.67
CA ALA A 100 -12.05 -3.99 -12.68
C ALA A 100 -12.85 -5.28 -12.47
N ALA A 101 -12.46 -6.38 -13.14
CA ALA A 101 -13.10 -7.69 -12.96
C ALA A 101 -12.92 -8.22 -11.52
N ARG A 102 -11.73 -8.07 -10.93
CA ARG A 102 -11.47 -8.43 -9.53
C ARG A 102 -12.32 -7.60 -8.56
N GLN A 103 -12.44 -6.31 -8.83
CA GLN A 103 -13.24 -5.41 -8.01
C GLN A 103 -14.73 -5.78 -8.06
N ARG A 104 -15.27 -6.06 -9.26
CA ARG A 104 -16.66 -6.53 -9.44
C ARG A 104 -16.94 -7.80 -8.63
N ARG A 105 -16.10 -8.84 -8.79
CA ARG A 105 -16.26 -10.08 -8.01
C ARG A 105 -16.24 -9.84 -6.50
N LYS A 106 -15.46 -8.87 -6.03
CA LYS A 106 -15.41 -8.49 -4.62
C LYS A 106 -16.69 -7.78 -4.21
N THR A 107 -17.18 -6.80 -4.99
CA THR A 107 -18.42 -6.08 -4.68
C THR A 107 -19.62 -7.02 -4.69
N ASP A 108 -19.72 -7.93 -5.66
CA ASP A 108 -20.81 -8.90 -5.74
C ASP A 108 -20.87 -9.78 -4.48
N LYS A 109 -19.71 -10.19 -3.95
CA LYS A 109 -19.64 -10.95 -2.69
C LYS A 109 -20.05 -10.10 -1.49
N LEU A 110 -19.63 -8.83 -1.43
CA LEU A 110 -20.03 -7.91 -0.36
C LEU A 110 -21.55 -7.67 -0.37
N GLU A 111 -22.13 -7.46 -1.55
CA GLU A 111 -23.58 -7.29 -1.72
C GLU A 111 -24.36 -8.53 -1.26
N LYS A 112 -23.89 -9.74 -1.62
CA LYS A 112 -24.49 -10.99 -1.12
C LYS A 112 -24.49 -11.07 0.41
N ILE A 113 -23.38 -10.69 1.05
CA ILE A 113 -23.28 -10.68 2.52
C ILE A 113 -24.26 -9.68 3.13
N ILE A 114 -24.37 -8.47 2.57
CA ILE A 114 -25.32 -7.45 3.03
C ILE A 114 -26.75 -7.94 2.86
N ALA A 115 -27.09 -8.51 1.70
CA ALA A 115 -28.43 -9.04 1.43
C ALA A 115 -28.79 -10.17 2.42
N TYR A 116 -27.85 -11.08 2.67
CA TYR A 116 -28.02 -12.13 3.67
C TYR A 116 -28.24 -11.57 5.07
N ALA A 117 -27.41 -10.61 5.50
CA ALA A 117 -27.52 -9.98 6.81
C ALA A 117 -28.85 -9.24 6.98
N ARG A 118 -29.36 -8.57 5.94
CA ARG A 118 -30.67 -7.92 5.94
C ARG A 118 -31.82 -8.93 6.02
N ALA A 119 -31.70 -10.06 5.32
CA ALA A 119 -32.73 -11.11 5.34
C ALA A 119 -32.80 -11.88 6.66
N HIS A 120 -31.65 -12.15 7.29
CA HIS A 120 -31.55 -12.94 8.52
C HIS A 120 -31.43 -12.08 9.80
N GLY A 121 -31.31 -10.76 9.64
CA GLY A 121 -31.11 -9.80 10.73
C GLY A 121 -29.70 -9.82 11.35
N THR A 122 -28.92 -10.87 11.16
CA THR A 122 -27.54 -10.99 11.64
C THR A 122 -26.66 -11.73 10.62
N VAL A 123 -25.34 -11.58 10.74
CA VAL A 123 -24.37 -12.38 9.99
C VAL A 123 -23.12 -12.65 10.83
N ALA A 124 -22.75 -13.92 10.96
CA ALA A 124 -21.49 -14.32 11.58
C ALA A 124 -20.40 -14.60 10.53
N ASN A 125 -19.16 -14.73 10.99
CA ASN A 125 -18.03 -15.03 10.11
C ASN A 125 -18.19 -16.38 9.39
N ASP A 126 -18.64 -17.41 10.10
CA ASP A 126 -18.89 -18.75 9.54
C ASP A 126 -19.99 -18.73 8.47
N ASP A 127 -21.00 -17.88 8.63
CA ASP A 127 -22.06 -17.70 7.63
C ASP A 127 -21.48 -17.12 6.34
N VAL A 128 -20.62 -16.10 6.44
CA VAL A 128 -19.94 -15.52 5.28
C VAL A 128 -19.04 -16.55 4.60
N GLN A 129 -18.30 -17.35 5.37
CA GLN A 129 -17.43 -18.39 4.86
C GLN A 129 -18.20 -19.38 3.96
N LYS A 130 -19.39 -19.81 4.43
CA LYS A 130 -20.28 -20.72 3.70
C LYS A 130 -21.00 -20.04 2.54
N LEU A 131 -21.48 -18.81 2.73
CA LEU A 131 -22.30 -18.08 1.77
C LEU A 131 -21.55 -17.73 0.48
N VAL A 132 -20.32 -17.20 0.60
CA VAL A 132 -19.52 -16.76 -0.56
C VAL A 132 -18.34 -17.68 -0.88
N VAL A 133 -18.26 -18.81 -0.17
CA VAL A 133 -17.24 -19.87 -0.32
C VAL A 133 -15.82 -19.28 -0.36
N VAL A 134 -15.36 -18.83 0.80
CA VAL A 134 -14.04 -18.22 1.00
C VAL A 134 -13.38 -18.76 2.27
N SER A 135 -12.10 -18.47 2.48
CA SER A 135 -11.45 -18.77 3.77
C SER A 135 -11.99 -17.90 4.90
N ASP A 136 -11.91 -18.41 6.13
CA ASP A 136 -12.21 -17.70 7.38
C ASP A 136 -11.63 -16.27 7.40
N ARG A 137 -10.33 -16.14 7.13
CA ARG A 137 -9.65 -14.84 7.10
C ARG A 137 -10.24 -13.88 6.06
N THR A 138 -10.68 -14.40 4.92
CA THR A 138 -11.28 -13.59 3.85
C THR A 138 -12.67 -13.12 4.24
N ALA A 139 -13.48 -13.99 4.85
CA ALA A 139 -14.78 -13.66 5.40
C ALA A 139 -14.66 -12.55 6.45
N GLN A 140 -13.71 -12.68 7.38
CA GLN A 140 -13.41 -11.66 8.39
C GLN A 140 -13.02 -10.32 7.75
N ASN A 141 -12.21 -10.34 6.70
CA ASN A 141 -11.81 -9.13 5.97
C ASN A 141 -13.00 -8.45 5.29
N TYR A 142 -13.95 -9.21 4.72
CA TYR A 142 -15.17 -8.64 4.15
C TYR A 142 -16.04 -7.98 5.20
N LEU A 143 -16.25 -8.63 6.35
CA LEU A 143 -17.01 -8.05 7.46
C LEU A 143 -16.34 -6.76 7.97
N LYS A 144 -15.01 -6.72 8.09
CA LYS A 144 -14.27 -5.49 8.43
C LYS A 144 -14.49 -4.37 7.42
N ILE A 145 -14.51 -4.68 6.12
CA ILE A 145 -14.78 -3.68 5.07
C ILE A 145 -16.20 -3.11 5.25
N LEU A 146 -17.19 -3.97 5.45
CA LEU A 146 -18.59 -3.57 5.61
C LEU A 146 -18.82 -2.74 6.88
N VAL A 147 -18.12 -3.06 7.96
CA VAL A 147 -18.12 -2.27 9.19
C VAL A 147 -17.48 -0.91 8.98
N ARG A 148 -16.32 -0.86 8.29
CA ARG A 148 -15.68 0.42 7.94
C ARG A 148 -16.56 1.29 7.04
N GLN A 149 -17.40 0.67 6.20
CA GLN A 149 -18.39 1.35 5.36
C GLN A 149 -19.66 1.74 6.12
N GLY A 150 -19.82 1.34 7.39
CA GLY A 150 -21.00 1.62 8.21
C GLY A 150 -22.23 0.76 7.89
N THR A 151 -22.15 -0.12 6.89
CA THR A 151 -23.25 -1.01 6.47
C THR A 151 -23.55 -2.13 7.47
N LEU A 152 -22.55 -2.53 8.24
CA LEU A 152 -22.68 -3.50 9.33
C LEU A 152 -22.13 -2.91 10.62
N LYS A 153 -22.67 -3.34 11.76
CA LYS A 153 -22.15 -3.03 13.09
C LYS A 153 -21.85 -4.32 13.84
N PRO A 154 -20.71 -4.43 14.54
CA PRO A 154 -20.47 -5.57 15.40
C PRO A 154 -21.50 -5.60 16.53
N SER A 155 -21.86 -6.80 16.98
CA SER A 155 -22.66 -6.99 18.19
C SER A 155 -21.95 -6.40 19.42
N ARG A 156 -22.66 -6.31 20.55
CA ARG A 156 -22.06 -5.82 21.81
C ARG A 156 -20.91 -6.70 22.31
N LEU A 157 -20.88 -7.97 21.90
CA LEU A 157 -19.77 -8.88 22.18
C LEU A 157 -18.58 -8.50 21.28
N THR A 158 -17.38 -8.55 21.84
CA THR A 158 -16.14 -8.22 21.10
C THR A 158 -15.46 -9.44 20.52
N THR A 159 -15.68 -10.64 21.10
CA THR A 159 -15.06 -11.90 20.69
C THR A 159 -15.94 -13.12 21.01
N GLY A 160 -15.60 -14.29 20.46
CA GLY A 160 -16.21 -15.58 20.81
C GLY A 160 -17.35 -16.04 19.89
N ARG A 161 -17.96 -17.20 20.21
CA ARG A 161 -18.95 -17.91 19.38
C ARG A 161 -20.25 -17.15 19.14
N GLY A 162 -20.56 -16.17 20.01
CA GLY A 162 -21.72 -15.29 19.86
C GLY A 162 -21.43 -14.00 19.09
N PHE A 163 -20.20 -13.82 18.59
CA PHE A 163 -19.82 -12.64 17.84
C PHE A 163 -20.44 -12.65 16.45
N HIS A 164 -21.31 -11.66 16.19
CA HIS A 164 -21.99 -11.48 14.92
C HIS A 164 -22.05 -10.00 14.56
N TYR A 165 -22.49 -9.72 13.34
CA TYR A 165 -22.70 -8.40 12.81
C TYR A 165 -24.17 -8.18 12.51
N LEU A 166 -24.63 -6.95 12.75
CA LEU A 166 -25.99 -6.48 12.52
C LEU A 166 -25.99 -5.53 11.32
N PRO A 167 -26.95 -5.61 10.39
CA PRO A 167 -27.11 -4.60 9.36
C PRO A 167 -27.51 -3.27 9.99
N THR A 168 -26.89 -2.19 9.53
CA THR A 168 -27.30 -0.81 9.81
C THR A 168 -28.32 -0.36 8.76
#